data_AF-A0A938SRG1-F1
#
_entry.id   AF-A0A938SRG1-F1
#
_cell.length_a   1.000
_cell.length_b   1.000
_cell.length_c   1.000
_cell.angle_alpha   90.00
_cell.angle_beta   90.00
_cell.angle_gamma   90.00
#
_symmetry.space_group_name_H-M   'P 1'
#
loop_
_entity.id
_entity.type
_entity.pdbx_description
1 polymer ?
#
loop_
_entity_poly.entity_id
_entity_poly.type
_entity_poly.pdbx_seq_one_letter_code
_entity_poly.pdbx_strand_id
1 'polypeptide(L)'
;MSVVLGQEVLDAGRSPMSVLAGHHGYGMVAFTAGLARSKKQGVLRKPLPEEPAHAEVVGKKTGSVKKAFARESTWIVPPENAAHGQIA
;
A
#
# COMPACT_ATOMS: atom_id res chain seq x y z
N MET A 1 -1.46 -4.90 9.06
CA MET A 1 -1.92 -4.04 7.96
C MET A 1 -1.55 -4.75 6.68
N SER A 2 -2.55 -5.24 5.94
CA SER A 2 -2.32 -5.93 4.67
C SER A 2 -1.79 -4.97 3.63
N VAL A 3 -0.87 -5.46 2.80
CA VAL A 3 -0.26 -4.77 1.67
C VAL A 3 0.01 -5.78 0.56
N VAL A 4 0.34 -5.28 -0.62
CA VAL A 4 0.78 -6.10 -1.76
C VAL A 4 2.22 -5.72 -2.11
N LEU A 5 3.07 -6.70 -2.34
CA LEU A 5 4.48 -6.48 -2.70
C LEU A 5 4.56 -5.99 -4.14
N GLY A 6 4.76 -4.69 -4.31
CA GLY A 6 4.69 -4.03 -5.62
C GLY A 6 5.58 -4.64 -6.70
N GLN A 7 6.82 -5.03 -6.36
CA GLN A 7 7.72 -5.65 -7.35
C GLN A 7 7.18 -6.99 -7.86
N GLU A 8 6.59 -7.81 -6.99
CA GLU A 8 6.03 -9.11 -7.38
C GLU A 8 4.79 -8.98 -8.26
N VAL A 9 4.00 -7.92 -8.05
CA VAL A 9 2.89 -7.57 -8.97
C VAL A 9 3.46 -7.27 -10.35
N LEU A 10 4.49 -6.43 -10.44
CA LEU A 10 5.08 -6.05 -11.72
C LEU A 10 5.77 -7.23 -12.42
N ASP A 11 6.52 -8.04 -11.66
CA ASP A 11 7.21 -9.22 -12.18
C ASP A 11 6.23 -10.29 -12.71
N ALA A 12 5.02 -10.35 -12.14
CA ALA A 12 3.92 -11.18 -12.63
C ALA A 12 3.20 -10.60 -13.87
N GLY A 13 3.70 -9.50 -14.45
CA GLY A 13 3.07 -8.82 -15.58
C GLY A 13 1.75 -8.12 -15.23
N ARG A 14 1.45 -7.94 -13.95
CA ARG A 14 0.25 -7.26 -13.47
C ARG A 14 0.50 -5.76 -13.30
N SER A 15 -0.56 -4.97 -13.41
CA SER A 15 -0.53 -3.53 -13.14
C SER A 15 -1.08 -3.21 -11.73
N PRO A 16 -0.75 -2.04 -11.15
CA PRO A 16 -1.38 -1.58 -9.91
C PRO A 16 -2.91 -1.55 -9.97
N MET A 17 -3.49 -1.20 -11.13
CA MET A 17 -4.94 -1.22 -11.34
C MET A 17 -5.54 -2.62 -11.17
N SER A 18 -4.82 -3.68 -11.56
CA SER A 18 -5.31 -5.06 -11.42
C SER A 18 -5.50 -5.48 -9.96
N VAL A 19 -4.75 -4.88 -9.03
CA VAL A 19 -4.88 -5.13 -7.59
C VAL A 19 -6.15 -4.48 -7.02
N LEU A 20 -6.67 -3.43 -7.68
CA LEU A 20 -7.93 -2.80 -7.32
C LEU A 20 -9.15 -3.44 -8.02
N ALA A 21 -8.97 -4.51 -8.77
CA ALA A 21 -10.09 -5.21 -9.41
C ALA A 21 -11.12 -5.65 -8.35
N GLY A 22 -12.38 -5.24 -8.52
CA GLY A 22 -13.45 -5.50 -7.53
C GLY A 22 -13.51 -4.50 -6.37
N HIS A 23 -12.61 -3.52 -6.31
CA HIS A 23 -12.55 -2.48 -5.26
C HIS A 23 -12.87 -1.08 -5.82
N HIS A 24 -14.08 -0.88 -6.35
CA HIS A 24 -14.52 0.39 -6.93
C HIS A 24 -14.49 1.55 -5.93
N GLY A 25 -14.09 2.75 -6.37
CA GLY A 25 -13.99 3.95 -5.54
C GLY A 25 -12.79 3.98 -4.57
N TYR A 26 -11.99 2.91 -4.48
CA TYR A 26 -10.76 2.89 -3.70
C TYR A 26 -9.57 3.41 -4.51
N GLY A 27 -8.58 3.95 -3.81
CA GLY A 27 -7.28 4.29 -4.37
C GLY A 27 -6.18 3.42 -3.78
N MET A 28 -5.01 3.47 -4.40
CA MET A 28 -3.82 2.77 -3.98
C MET A 28 -2.68 3.75 -3.71
N VAL A 29 -2.07 3.61 -2.54
CA VAL A 29 -0.80 4.26 -2.21
C VAL A 29 0.31 3.23 -2.11
N ALA A 30 1.54 3.65 -2.35
CA ALA A 30 2.74 2.86 -2.12
C ALA A 30 3.69 3.57 -1.15
N PHE A 31 4.44 2.77 -0.40
CA PHE A 31 5.59 3.21 0.38
C PHE A 31 6.66 2.12 0.33
N THR A 32 7.91 2.49 0.62
CA THR A 32 9.01 1.54 0.56
C THR A 32 9.04 0.62 1.78
N ALA A 33 9.50 -0.61 1.61
CA ALA A 33 9.80 -1.48 2.75
C ALA A 33 10.86 -0.87 3.69
N GLY A 34 11.74 0.00 3.16
CA GLY A 34 12.67 0.81 3.95
C GLY A 34 11.96 1.76 4.92
N LEU A 35 10.88 2.42 4.48
CA LEU A 35 10.06 3.26 5.37
C LEU A 35 9.43 2.43 6.50
N ALA A 36 8.88 1.26 6.20
CA ALA A 36 8.33 0.38 7.25
C ALA A 36 9.40 0.03 8.30
N ARG A 37 10.57 -0.42 7.84
CA ARG A 37 11.68 -0.80 8.72
C ARG A 37 12.20 0.36 9.55
N SER A 38 12.32 1.57 8.98
CA SER A 38 12.77 2.76 9.72
C SER A 38 11.81 3.16 10.85
N LYS A 39 10.53 2.78 10.74
CA LYS A 39 9.51 2.96 11.78
C LYS A 39 9.33 1.74 12.69
N LYS A 40 10.31 0.83 12.71
CA LYS A 40 10.28 -0.42 13.49
C LYS A 40 9.04 -1.29 13.19
N GLN A 41 8.58 -1.27 11.94
CA GLN A 41 7.51 -2.14 11.45
C GLN A 41 8.14 -3.28 10.64
N GLY A 42 7.71 -4.51 10.91
CA GLY A 42 8.10 -5.68 10.13
C GLY A 42 7.30 -5.77 8.84
N VAL A 43 7.90 -6.33 7.78
CA VAL A 43 7.22 -6.71 6.54
C VAL A 43 7.29 -8.24 6.43
N LEU A 44 6.15 -8.90 6.56
CA LEU A 44 6.03 -10.36 6.55
C LEU A 44 5.37 -10.82 5.25
N ARG A 45 6.01 -11.72 4.51
CA ARG A 45 5.36 -12.39 3.38
C ARG A 45 4.23 -13.28 3.91
N LYS A 46 3.04 -13.14 3.34
CA LYS A 46 1.87 -13.93 3.72
C LYS A 46 0.99 -14.16 2.47
N PRO A 47 1.49 -14.88 1.46
CA PRO A 47 0.77 -15.04 0.19
C PRO A 47 -0.63 -15.64 0.44
N LEU A 48 -1.63 -15.15 -0.31
CA LEU A 48 -2.96 -15.73 -0.35
C LEU A 48 -3.16 -16.47 -1.68
N PRO A 49 -4.02 -17.50 -1.74
CA PRO A 49 -4.30 -18.21 -3.00
C PRO A 49 -4.69 -17.28 -4.16
N GLU A 50 -5.51 -16.27 -3.87
CA GLU A 50 -6.02 -15.27 -4.81
C GLU A 50 -5.09 -14.06 -4.99
N GLU A 51 -4.18 -13.81 -4.04
CA GLU A 51 -3.21 -12.71 -4.10
C GLU A 51 -1.82 -13.19 -3.62
N PRO A 52 -1.02 -13.79 -4.52
CA PRO A 52 0.30 -14.32 -4.19
C PRO A 52 1.29 -13.25 -3.69
N ALA A 53 1.10 -11.99 -4.09
CA ALA A 53 1.94 -10.88 -3.63
C ALA A 53 1.47 -10.30 -2.28
N HIS A 54 0.49 -10.90 -1.61
CA HIS A 54 0.01 -10.45 -0.31
C HIS A 54 1.11 -10.54 0.77
N ALA A 55 1.20 -9.48 1.57
CA ALA A 55 2.09 -9.37 2.70
C ALA A 55 1.43 -8.58 3.84
N GLU A 56 2.01 -8.65 5.03
CA GLU A 56 1.56 -7.91 6.19
C GLU A 56 2.66 -7.00 6.74
N VAL A 57 2.29 -5.74 6.99
CA VAL A 57 3.09 -4.84 7.81
C VAL A 57 2.64 -4.94 9.27
N VAL A 58 3.54 -5.44 10.11
CA VAL A 58 3.33 -5.76 11.54
C VAL A 58 4.12 -4.83 12.46
N GLY A 59 3.67 -4.69 13.71
CA GLY A 59 4.25 -3.79 14.71
C GLY A 59 3.25 -2.79 15.26
N LYS A 60 3.62 -2.11 16.35
CA LYS A 60 2.75 -1.12 17.00
C LYS A 60 2.62 0.12 16.13
N LYS A 61 1.40 0.36 15.60
CA LYS A 61 1.07 1.54 14.78
C LYS A 61 0.69 2.73 15.66
N THR A 62 1.69 3.30 16.34
CA THR A 62 1.51 4.54 17.12
C THR A 62 1.04 5.68 16.22
N GLY A 63 0.54 6.77 16.82
CA GLY A 63 0.14 7.96 16.06
C GLY A 63 1.27 8.52 15.18
N SER A 64 2.52 8.52 15.67
CA SER A 64 3.67 8.96 14.88
C SER A 64 3.97 8.06 13.68
N VAL A 65 3.82 6.74 13.82
CA VAL A 65 3.99 5.77 12.73
C VAL A 65 2.91 5.97 11.66
N LYS A 66 1.65 6.11 12.07
CA LYS A 66 0.53 6.37 11.15
C LYS A 66 0.73 7.66 10.36
N LYS A 67 1.13 8.75 11.04
CA LYS A 67 1.43 10.04 10.40
C LYS A 67 2.59 9.94 9.40
N ALA A 68 3.64 9.19 9.74
CA ALA A 68 4.76 9.00 8.83
C ALA A 68 4.35 8.24 7.56
N PHE A 69 3.58 7.15 7.69
CA PHE A 69 3.06 6.44 6.51
C PHE A 69 2.14 7.30 5.66
N ALA A 70 1.22 8.05 6.26
CA ALA A 70 0.34 8.94 5.49
C ALA A 70 1.13 10.01 4.71
N ARG A 71 2.15 10.59 5.33
CA ARG A 71 2.95 11.67 4.73
C ARG A 71 3.93 11.18 3.66
N GLU A 72 4.55 10.01 3.86
CA GLU A 72 5.65 9.53 3.02
C GLU A 72 5.21 8.45 2.03
N SER A 73 3.92 8.12 1.97
CA SER A 73 3.36 7.31 0.89
C SER A 73 3.04 8.16 -0.33
N THR A 74 3.05 7.54 -1.50
CA THR A 74 2.72 8.18 -2.78
C THR A 74 1.50 7.50 -3.38
N TRP A 75 0.58 8.30 -3.95
CA TRP A 75 -0.52 7.76 -4.74
C TRP A 75 0.00 7.09 -6.01
N ILE A 76 -0.36 5.82 -6.19
CA ILE A 76 -0.10 5.07 -7.43
C ILE A 76 -1.38 4.99 -8.27
N VAL A 77 -2.52 4.87 -7.61
CA VAL A 77 -3.84 5.04 -8.21
C VAL A 77 -4.65 5.97 -7.30
N PRO A 78 -5.00 7.18 -7.73
CA PRO A 78 -5.86 8.04 -6.92
C PRO A 78 -7.27 7.45 -6.84
N PRO A 79 -8.00 7.62 -5.71
CA PRO A 79 -9.40 7.25 -5.67
C PRO A 79 -10.21 8.19 -6.57
N GLU A 80 -11.29 7.69 -7.14
CA GLU A 80 -12.12 8.41 -8.12
C GLU A 80 -12.56 9.82 -7.63
N ASN A 81 -12.76 10.00 -6.32
CA ASN A 81 -13.22 11.27 -5.72
C ASN A 81 -12.08 12.18 -5.20
N ALA A 82 -10.81 11.88 -5.46
CA ALA A 82 -9.69 12.73 -5.01
C ALA A 82 -9.67 14.12 -5.67
N ALA A 83 -10.41 14.33 -6.75
CA ALA A 83 -10.51 15.62 -7.45
C ALA A 83 -11.33 16.70 -6.71
N HIS A 84 -11.99 16.37 -5.58
CA HIS A 84 -12.87 17.31 -4.87
C HIS A 84 -12.30 17.90 -3.58
N GLY A 85 -11.01 17.75 -3.31
CA GLY A 85 -10.48 18.24 -2.03
C GLY A 85 -8.98 18.39 -1.93
N GLN A 86 -8.33 19.05 -2.88
CA GLN A 86 -7.06 19.75 -2.65
C GLN A 86 -6.94 21.00 -3.53
N ILE A 87 -7.14 22.18 -2.95
CA ILE A 87 -6.30 23.37 -3.19
C ILE A 87 -6.35 24.28 -1.95
N ALA A 88 -5.15 24.77 -1.60
CA ALA A 88 -4.72 25.60 -0.45
C ALA A 88 -4.58 24.88 0.91
#